data_AF-A0A8J3UBP2-F1
#
_entry.id   AF-A0A8J3UBP2-F1
#
_cell.length_a   1.000
_cell.length_b   1.000
_cell.length_c   1.000
_cell.angle_alpha   90.00
_cell.angle_beta   90.00
_cell.angle_gamma   90.00
#
_symmetry.space_group_name_H-M   'P 1'
#
loop_
_entity.id
_entity.type
_entity.pdbx_description
1 polymer ?
#
loop_
_entity_poly.entity_id
_entity_poly.type
_entity_poly.pdbx_seq_one_letter_code
_entity_poly.pdbx_strand_id
1 'polypeptide(L)'
;MILTPGPQGRTSLTYPPDVPPSDGAQRPEKGQAFIVTERAPEPQAVLTPLTSSAIFLIVTVDQGGEPVVRELLSDVAGLVRSVGFRVPSGALTCVTAIGSDVWDRLFAGPRPAELHPFREVAGARHTAVATPGDLLFHIRAGQMDLCFELAAQIMDRLRGAVTVFDEVQGFKYFDERDLLGFVDGTENPTGRDACDAVTVGAADPDQDPDFDGGSYVIVQKYIHDLAAWNALPVEAQERAIGRTKLQDIELPDEVKPGDSHVALTTITDPDGTERQIVRDNMPFGAPGRGEFGTYFIGYSSSPSVTELMLERMFVGDPPGAHDRILDVSTAVTGSLFFAPSADFLDDPPPPPGRLETGRTAETAVAAEPPDEPPRTSDGSLAIGDLKHLKRSTPR
;
A
#
# COMPACT_ATOMS: atom_id res chain seq x y z
N MET A 1 7.83 -50.25 3.02
CA MET A 1 9.21 -50.39 2.48
C MET A 1 10.09 -50.85 3.62
N ILE A 2 10.65 -52.05 3.55
CA ILE A 2 11.58 -52.57 4.55
C ILE A 2 12.83 -53.01 3.79
N LEU A 3 13.99 -52.41 4.09
CA LEU A 3 15.28 -52.67 3.47
C LEU A 3 16.18 -53.38 4.47
N THR A 4 16.72 -54.54 4.10
CA THR A 4 17.80 -55.24 4.82
C THR A 4 18.88 -55.68 3.82
N PRO A 5 20.19 -55.54 4.13
CA PRO A 5 21.26 -55.69 3.15
C PRO A 5 21.77 -57.14 3.06
N GLY A 6 21.96 -57.63 1.83
CA GLY A 6 22.62 -58.90 1.51
C GLY A 6 23.74 -58.71 0.48
N PRO A 7 24.78 -59.56 0.50
CA PRO A 7 25.98 -59.35 -0.30
C PRO A 7 25.69 -59.65 -1.78
N GLN A 8 26.29 -58.84 -2.68
CA GLN A 8 26.22 -58.97 -4.15
C GLN A 8 25.09 -58.24 -4.91
N GLY A 9 24.63 -57.09 -4.41
CA GLY A 9 24.34 -55.93 -5.27
C GLY A 9 23.32 -56.08 -6.42
N ARG A 10 22.20 -56.77 -6.19
CA ARG A 10 20.99 -56.67 -7.04
C ARG A 10 19.74 -56.76 -6.17
N THR A 11 18.84 -55.77 -6.27
CA THR A 11 17.54 -55.78 -5.60
C THR A 11 16.43 -55.63 -6.63
N SER A 12 15.60 -56.67 -6.77
CA SER A 12 14.38 -56.70 -7.58
C SER A 12 13.16 -56.41 -6.70
N LEU A 13 12.26 -55.54 -7.16
CA LEU A 13 10.96 -55.28 -6.51
C LEU A 13 9.91 -56.29 -6.99
N THR A 14 9.22 -56.94 -6.05
CA THR A 14 8.01 -57.75 -6.30
C THR A 14 6.85 -57.24 -5.44
N TYR A 15 5.69 -57.05 -6.06
CA TYR A 15 4.43 -56.66 -5.40
C TYR A 15 3.59 -57.91 -5.08
N PRO A 16 2.85 -57.93 -3.96
CA PRO A 16 1.92 -59.03 -3.63
C PRO A 16 0.63 -58.96 -4.46
N PRO A 17 -0.02 -60.11 -4.77
CA PRO A 17 -1.23 -60.15 -5.58
C PRO A 17 -2.53 -59.97 -4.78
N ASP A 18 -3.49 -59.34 -5.45
CA ASP A 18 -4.95 -59.44 -5.37
C ASP A 18 -5.73 -58.97 -4.12
N VAL A 19 -6.39 -57.81 -4.27
CA VAL A 19 -7.68 -57.45 -3.66
C VAL A 19 -8.62 -56.96 -4.80
N PRO A 20 -9.88 -57.43 -4.88
CA PRO A 20 -10.74 -57.28 -6.06
C PRO A 20 -11.33 -55.86 -6.21
N PRO A 21 -11.75 -55.44 -7.43
CA PRO A 21 -12.24 -54.10 -7.68
C PRO A 21 -13.67 -53.91 -7.14
N SER A 22 -13.86 -52.86 -6.35
CA SER A 22 -15.18 -52.36 -5.98
C SER A 22 -15.80 -51.58 -7.14
N ASP A 23 -17.00 -52.00 -7.55
CA ASP A 23 -17.92 -51.25 -8.40
C ASP A 23 -18.16 -49.85 -7.84
N GLY A 24 -18.07 -48.81 -8.67
CA GLY A 24 -18.51 -47.46 -8.31
C GLY A 24 -17.69 -46.26 -8.78
N ALA A 25 -16.74 -46.39 -9.71
CA ALA A 25 -16.06 -45.23 -10.29
C ALA A 25 -16.57 -44.93 -11.71
N GLN A 26 -17.53 -44.00 -11.81
CA GLN A 26 -17.82 -43.32 -13.08
C GLN A 26 -16.53 -42.64 -13.56
N ARG A 27 -16.12 -42.94 -14.81
CA ARG A 27 -15.10 -42.16 -15.51
C ARG A 27 -15.56 -40.70 -15.56
N PRO A 28 -14.72 -39.71 -15.20
CA PRO A 28 -15.08 -38.33 -15.43
C PRO A 28 -15.17 -38.10 -16.94
N GLU A 29 -16.31 -37.57 -17.38
CA GLU A 29 -16.52 -37.15 -18.76
C GLU A 29 -15.48 -36.09 -19.14
N LYS A 30 -14.96 -36.18 -20.37
CA LYS A 30 -14.13 -35.14 -20.97
C LYS A 30 -14.98 -33.87 -21.09
N GLY A 31 -14.78 -32.92 -20.18
CA GLY A 31 -15.50 -31.64 -20.24
C GLY A 31 -15.67 -30.91 -18.91
N GLN A 32 -14.97 -31.28 -17.83
CA GLN A 32 -14.89 -30.40 -16.66
C GLN A 32 -14.05 -29.18 -17.03
N ALA A 33 -14.74 -28.09 -17.38
CA ALA A 33 -14.17 -26.76 -17.33
C ALA A 33 -13.56 -26.59 -15.94
N PHE A 34 -12.24 -26.45 -15.88
CA PHE A 34 -11.61 -25.84 -14.73
C PHE A 34 -12.23 -24.45 -14.65
N ILE A 35 -13.07 -24.21 -13.64
CA ILE A 35 -13.41 -22.86 -13.24
C ILE A 35 -12.08 -22.28 -12.81
N VAL A 36 -11.46 -21.50 -13.70
CA VAL A 36 -10.42 -20.55 -13.30
C VAL A 36 -11.20 -19.52 -12.51
N THR A 37 -11.29 -19.71 -11.19
CA THR A 37 -11.61 -18.59 -10.31
C THR A 37 -10.52 -17.56 -10.59
N GLU A 38 -10.90 -16.43 -11.19
CA GLU A 38 -10.01 -15.28 -11.22
C GLU A 38 -9.52 -15.04 -9.79
N ARG A 39 -8.20 -15.01 -9.62
CA ARG A 39 -7.60 -14.81 -8.32
C ARG A 39 -7.96 -13.40 -7.88
N ALA A 40 -8.52 -13.26 -6.68
CA ALA A 40 -8.79 -11.94 -6.10
C ALA A 40 -7.51 -11.08 -6.15
N PRO A 41 -7.62 -9.77 -6.47
CA PRO A 41 -6.47 -8.89 -6.48
C PRO A 41 -5.69 -8.95 -5.17
N GLU A 42 -4.37 -8.98 -5.26
CA GLU A 42 -3.48 -9.05 -4.10
C GLU A 42 -3.35 -7.64 -3.49
N PRO A 43 -3.78 -7.41 -2.24
CA PRO A 43 -3.59 -6.13 -1.60
C PRO A 43 -2.12 -5.83 -1.36
N GLN A 44 -1.76 -4.54 -1.32
CA GLN A 44 -0.48 -4.15 -0.73
C GLN A 44 -0.44 -4.52 0.77
N ALA A 45 0.75 -4.46 1.37
CA ALA A 45 0.98 -4.90 2.75
C ALA A 45 0.40 -3.96 3.84
N VAL A 46 -0.78 -3.39 3.64
CA VAL A 46 -1.48 -2.45 4.56
C VAL A 46 -1.57 -3.05 5.97
N LEU A 47 -2.07 -4.27 6.09
CA LEU A 47 -2.31 -4.99 7.35
C LEU A 47 -1.06 -5.62 7.99
N THR A 48 0.13 -5.14 7.63
CA THR A 48 1.36 -5.54 8.34
C THR A 48 1.27 -5.09 9.81
N PRO A 49 1.66 -5.93 10.78
CA PRO A 49 1.71 -5.52 12.18
C PRO A 49 2.59 -4.28 12.40
N LEU A 50 2.35 -3.55 13.49
CA LEU A 50 3.15 -2.40 13.90
C LEU A 50 4.64 -2.76 13.91
N THR A 51 5.45 -1.87 13.35
CA THR A 51 6.91 -2.03 13.27
C THR A 51 7.62 -0.98 14.10
N SER A 52 8.88 -1.22 14.46
CA SER A 52 9.63 -0.30 15.31
C SER A 52 10.11 0.97 14.58
N SER A 53 10.07 1.00 13.24
CA SER A 53 10.61 2.09 12.43
C SER A 53 9.76 2.30 11.18
N ALA A 54 9.48 3.56 10.86
CA ALA A 54 8.76 3.93 9.64
C ALA A 54 9.38 5.17 8.99
N ILE A 55 9.24 5.28 7.67
CA ILE A 55 9.43 6.53 6.93
C ILE A 55 8.13 6.81 6.19
N PHE A 56 7.60 8.02 6.40
CA PHE A 56 6.53 8.59 5.61
C PHE A 56 7.15 9.59 4.66
N LEU A 57 7.04 9.35 3.37
CA LEU A 57 7.58 10.22 2.34
C LEU A 57 6.44 10.66 1.42
N ILE A 58 6.15 11.97 1.42
CA ILE A 58 5.18 12.59 0.54
C ILE A 58 5.92 13.44 -0.49
N VAL A 59 5.61 13.21 -1.77
CA VAL A 59 6.16 13.99 -2.89
C VAL A 59 5.04 14.53 -3.77
N THR A 60 5.31 15.64 -4.45
CA THR A 60 4.51 16.17 -5.57
C THR A 60 5.23 15.88 -6.89
N VAL A 61 4.50 15.46 -7.92
CA VAL A 61 5.04 15.14 -9.24
C VAL A 61 5.17 16.41 -10.06
N ASP A 62 6.40 16.75 -10.44
CA ASP A 62 6.69 17.91 -11.26
C ASP A 62 6.11 17.71 -12.68
N GLN A 63 5.88 18.81 -13.40
CA GLN A 63 5.37 18.74 -14.77
C GLN A 63 6.34 17.97 -15.68
N GLY A 64 5.87 16.91 -16.33
CA GLY A 64 6.70 16.03 -17.17
C GLY A 64 7.40 14.91 -16.41
N GLY A 65 7.23 14.83 -15.09
CA GLY A 65 7.75 13.75 -14.25
C GLY A 65 6.93 12.46 -14.31
N GLU A 66 5.75 12.48 -14.92
CA GLU A 66 4.81 11.35 -14.97
C GLU A 66 5.42 10.06 -15.54
N PRO A 67 6.22 10.08 -16.63
CA PRO A 67 6.85 8.85 -17.14
C PRO A 67 7.81 8.20 -16.14
N VAL A 68 8.61 9.00 -15.43
CA VAL A 68 9.58 8.52 -14.42
C VAL A 68 8.85 7.93 -13.21
N VAL A 69 7.79 8.61 -12.76
CA VAL A 69 6.94 8.12 -11.67
C VAL A 69 6.30 6.79 -12.04
N ARG A 70 5.69 6.69 -13.23
CA ARG A 70 5.06 5.43 -13.68
C ARG A 70 6.04 4.27 -13.75
N GLU A 71 7.26 4.50 -14.24
CA GLU A 71 8.32 3.48 -14.25
C GLU A 71 8.70 3.04 -12.83
N LEU A 72 8.82 3.99 -11.90
CA LEU A 72 9.09 3.68 -10.50
C LEU A 72 7.95 2.87 -9.87
N LEU A 73 6.68 3.23 -10.11
CA LEU A 73 5.52 2.52 -9.53
C LEU A 73 5.56 1.02 -9.85
N SER A 74 5.88 0.63 -11.09
CA SER A 74 6.05 -0.78 -11.49
C SER A 74 7.28 -1.46 -10.91
N ASP A 75 8.26 -0.70 -10.43
CA ASP A 75 9.51 -1.21 -9.86
C ASP A 75 9.50 -1.29 -8.33
N VAL A 76 8.54 -0.66 -7.63
CA VAL A 76 8.54 -0.58 -6.15
C VAL A 76 8.64 -1.96 -5.51
N ALA A 77 7.87 -2.95 -5.98
CA ALA A 77 7.91 -4.31 -5.45
C ALA A 77 9.31 -4.94 -5.62
N GLY A 78 9.99 -4.64 -6.73
CA GLY A 78 11.37 -5.04 -6.98
C GLY A 78 12.37 -4.38 -6.03
N LEU A 79 12.20 -3.09 -5.75
CA LEU A 79 13.04 -2.34 -4.79
C LEU A 79 12.87 -2.87 -3.36
N VAL A 80 11.63 -3.09 -2.91
CA VAL A 80 11.33 -3.69 -1.60
C VAL A 80 12.01 -5.04 -1.45
N ARG A 81 11.90 -5.93 -2.46
CA ARG A 81 12.59 -7.23 -2.45
C ARG A 81 14.11 -7.06 -2.40
N SER A 82 14.67 -6.15 -3.19
CA SER A 82 16.12 -5.96 -3.29
C SER A 82 16.74 -5.50 -1.97
N VAL A 83 16.06 -4.61 -1.24
CA VAL A 83 16.52 -4.13 0.07
C VAL A 83 16.18 -5.14 1.17
N GLY A 84 14.92 -5.56 1.25
CA GLY A 84 14.39 -6.37 2.35
C GLY A 84 14.91 -7.82 2.37
N PHE A 85 15.17 -8.43 1.21
CA PHE A 85 15.64 -9.82 1.14
C PHE A 85 17.01 -10.01 1.83
N ARG A 86 17.80 -8.94 1.95
CA ARG A 86 19.10 -8.96 2.65
C ARG A 86 18.94 -9.12 4.16
N VAL A 87 17.79 -8.74 4.72
CA VAL A 87 17.48 -8.84 6.15
C VAL A 87 16.02 -9.28 6.36
N PRO A 88 15.70 -10.58 6.18
CA PRO A 88 14.32 -11.07 6.27
C PRO A 88 13.62 -10.78 7.60
N SER A 89 14.36 -10.80 8.72
CA SER A 89 13.85 -10.45 10.05
C SER A 89 13.45 -8.98 10.19
N GLY A 90 13.89 -8.12 9.26
CA GLY A 90 13.54 -6.71 9.24
C GLY A 90 12.12 -6.43 8.74
N ALA A 91 11.44 -7.41 8.14
CA ALA A 91 10.05 -7.31 7.71
C ALA A 91 9.74 -6.01 6.94
N LEU A 92 10.63 -5.61 6.03
CA LEU A 92 10.51 -4.38 5.25
C LEU A 92 9.27 -4.44 4.36
N THR A 93 8.40 -3.43 4.47
CA THR A 93 7.26 -3.21 3.60
C THR A 93 7.21 -1.77 3.10
N CYS A 94 6.54 -1.55 1.98
CA CYS A 94 6.23 -0.23 1.46
C CYS A 94 4.81 -0.27 0.91
N VAL A 95 3.93 0.56 1.45
CA VAL A 95 2.64 0.86 0.82
C VAL A 95 2.81 2.13 0.02
N THR A 96 2.52 2.06 -1.28
CA THR A 96 2.56 3.20 -2.19
C THR A 96 1.13 3.64 -2.49
N ALA A 97 0.83 4.90 -2.21
CA ALA A 97 -0.48 5.48 -2.42
C ALA A 97 -0.41 6.73 -3.30
N ILE A 98 -1.48 6.98 -4.05
CA ILE A 98 -1.53 7.96 -5.15
C ILE A 98 -2.65 8.96 -4.88
N GLY A 99 -2.32 10.24 -4.97
CA GLY A 99 -3.22 11.36 -4.70
C GLY A 99 -4.21 11.60 -5.83
N SER A 100 -5.34 12.20 -5.49
CA SER A 100 -6.44 12.44 -6.43
C SER A 100 -6.04 13.29 -7.65
N ASP A 101 -5.24 14.34 -7.43
CA ASP A 101 -4.84 15.30 -8.47
C ASP A 101 -3.83 14.73 -9.48
N VAL A 102 -2.99 13.78 -9.04
CA VAL A 102 -1.99 13.14 -9.91
C VAL A 102 -2.54 11.92 -10.64
N TRP A 103 -3.63 11.32 -10.15
CA TRP A 103 -4.20 10.09 -10.70
C TRP A 103 -4.49 10.21 -12.20
N ASP A 104 -5.17 11.28 -12.63
CA ASP A 104 -5.52 11.52 -14.04
C ASP A 104 -4.34 11.95 -14.89
N ARG A 105 -3.22 12.33 -14.28
CA ARG A 105 -1.94 12.58 -14.97
C ARG A 105 -1.18 11.29 -15.20
N LEU A 106 -1.34 10.33 -14.29
CA LEU A 106 -0.65 9.05 -14.35
C LEU A 106 -1.41 8.04 -15.19
N PHE A 107 -2.73 7.87 -15.04
CA PHE A 107 -3.47 6.73 -15.61
C PHE A 107 -4.61 7.16 -16.53
N ALA A 108 -4.78 6.45 -17.63
CA ALA A 108 -6.03 6.41 -18.37
C ALA A 108 -6.99 5.38 -17.75
N GLY A 109 -8.30 5.58 -17.94
CA GLY A 109 -9.32 4.67 -17.44
C GLY A 109 -10.10 5.22 -16.25
N PRO A 110 -10.74 4.35 -15.46
CA PRO A 110 -11.54 4.76 -14.30
C PRO A 110 -10.66 5.27 -13.15
N ARG A 111 -11.32 5.82 -12.13
CA ARG A 111 -10.72 6.27 -10.87
C ARG A 111 -11.40 5.53 -9.72
N PRO A 112 -10.72 5.32 -8.57
CA PRO A 112 -11.36 4.81 -7.37
C PRO A 112 -12.53 5.72 -7.01
N ALA A 113 -13.69 5.12 -6.75
CA ALA A 113 -14.98 5.82 -6.76
C ALA A 113 -15.05 7.02 -5.80
N GLU A 114 -14.36 6.94 -4.66
CA GLU A 114 -14.36 7.96 -3.61
C GLU A 114 -13.05 8.77 -3.54
N LEU A 115 -12.16 8.67 -4.54
CA LEU A 115 -10.87 9.36 -4.52
C LEU A 115 -11.00 10.86 -4.86
N HIS A 116 -10.95 11.71 -3.84
CA HIS A 116 -10.86 13.18 -3.94
C HIS A 116 -9.69 13.76 -3.14
N PRO A 117 -9.25 15.00 -3.40
CA PRO A 117 -8.26 15.67 -2.56
C PRO A 117 -8.75 15.80 -1.11
N PHE A 118 -7.85 15.75 -0.14
CA PHE A 118 -8.21 15.93 1.28
C PHE A 118 -9.03 17.20 1.48
N ARG A 119 -10.16 17.06 2.18
CA ARG A 119 -11.07 18.17 2.46
C ARG A 119 -10.69 18.80 3.78
N GLU A 120 -10.36 20.09 3.76
CA GLU A 120 -10.10 20.84 4.98
C GLU A 120 -11.34 20.79 5.90
N VAL A 121 -11.11 20.48 7.18
CA VAL A 121 -12.15 20.49 8.21
C VAL A 121 -11.88 21.65 9.15
N ALA A 122 -12.69 22.70 9.04
CA ALA A 122 -12.58 23.89 9.87
C ALA A 122 -13.58 23.84 11.04
N GLY A 123 -13.07 23.54 12.23
CA GLY A 123 -13.81 23.65 13.48
C GLY A 123 -13.86 25.09 14.02
N ALA A 124 -14.53 25.27 15.16
CA ALA A 124 -14.61 26.59 15.81
C ALA A 124 -13.25 27.08 16.34
N ARG A 125 -12.33 26.15 16.69
CA ARG A 125 -11.02 26.44 17.27
C ARG A 125 -9.85 25.85 16.48
N HIS A 126 -10.03 24.66 15.93
CA HIS A 126 -8.98 23.86 15.32
C HIS A 126 -9.31 23.59 13.85
N THR A 127 -8.28 23.43 13.02
CA THR A 127 -8.43 23.18 11.58
C THR A 127 -7.57 22.00 11.17
N ALA A 128 -8.19 21.03 10.48
CA ALA A 128 -7.48 19.98 9.75
C ALA A 128 -7.12 20.54 8.37
N VAL A 129 -5.91 21.06 8.21
CA VAL A 129 -5.47 21.72 6.97
C VAL A 129 -5.35 20.72 5.82
N ALA A 130 -5.69 21.15 4.60
CA ALA A 130 -5.38 20.40 3.38
C ALA A 130 -4.01 20.82 2.83
N THR A 131 -3.12 19.86 2.58
CA THR A 131 -1.77 20.10 2.06
C THR A 131 -1.44 19.25 0.84
N PRO A 132 -0.53 19.71 -0.05
CA PRO A 132 -0.13 18.96 -1.24
C PRO A 132 0.37 17.54 -0.95
N GLY A 133 0.11 16.62 -1.88
CA GLY A 133 0.64 15.27 -1.85
C GLY A 133 0.15 14.46 -3.05
N ASP A 134 1.06 14.11 -3.95
CA ASP A 134 0.74 13.32 -5.14
C ASP A 134 1.06 11.84 -4.94
N LEU A 135 2.17 11.53 -4.25
CA LEU A 135 2.53 10.16 -3.89
C LEU A 135 2.90 10.10 -2.41
N LEU A 136 2.44 9.03 -1.76
CA LEU A 136 2.85 8.63 -0.43
C LEU A 136 3.59 7.30 -0.53
N PHE A 137 4.79 7.25 0.06
CA PHE A 137 5.47 6.01 0.38
C PHE A 137 5.45 5.83 1.90
N HIS A 138 4.66 4.86 2.36
CA HIS A 138 4.63 4.44 3.76
C HIS A 138 5.52 3.22 3.92
N ILE A 139 6.77 3.46 4.34
CA ILE A 139 7.83 2.46 4.45
C ILE A 139 7.95 2.04 5.90
N ARG A 140 7.94 0.73 6.17
CA ARG A 140 7.97 0.18 7.53
C ARG A 140 8.95 -0.97 7.65
N ALA A 141 9.65 -1.07 8.77
CA ALA A 141 10.54 -2.18 9.06
C ALA A 141 10.84 -2.28 10.57
N GLY A 142 11.36 -3.44 10.99
CA GLY A 142 11.90 -3.65 12.32
C GLY A 142 13.20 -2.86 12.62
N GLN A 143 13.74 -2.15 11.63
CA GLN A 143 14.94 -1.32 11.77
C GLN A 143 14.98 -0.17 10.75
N MET A 144 15.39 1.01 11.19
CA MET A 144 15.35 2.26 10.41
C MET A 144 16.29 2.26 9.21
N ASP A 145 17.39 1.53 9.24
CA ASP A 145 18.35 1.45 8.12
C ASP A 145 17.69 0.87 6.85
N LEU A 146 16.79 -0.11 6.99
CA LEU A 146 16.03 -0.65 5.86
C LEU A 146 15.04 0.36 5.30
N CYS A 147 14.34 1.09 6.17
CA CYS A 147 13.42 2.14 5.73
C CYS A 147 14.19 3.22 4.96
N PHE A 148 15.31 3.67 5.54
CA PHE A 148 16.16 4.69 4.96
C PHE A 148 16.76 4.26 3.62
N GLU A 149 17.30 3.05 3.52
CA GLU A 149 17.85 2.51 2.27
C GLU A 149 16.77 2.45 1.18
N LEU A 150 15.56 1.95 1.50
CA LEU A 150 14.50 1.90 0.51
C LEU A 150 14.06 3.32 0.07
N ALA A 151 13.91 4.25 1.01
CA ALA A 151 13.58 5.64 0.72
C ALA A 151 14.65 6.29 -0.19
N ALA A 152 15.93 6.03 0.07
CA ALA A 152 17.04 6.51 -0.76
C ALA A 152 16.97 5.95 -2.19
N GLN A 153 16.73 4.64 -2.34
CA GLN A 153 16.59 4.00 -3.66
C GLN A 153 15.38 4.54 -4.44
N ILE A 154 14.26 4.79 -3.78
CA ILE A 154 13.09 5.43 -4.38
C ILE A 154 13.44 6.85 -4.85
N MET A 155 14.03 7.66 -3.97
CA MET A 155 14.36 9.05 -4.30
C MET A 155 15.43 9.18 -5.38
N ASP A 156 16.38 8.26 -5.48
CA ASP A 156 17.37 8.25 -6.55
C ASP A 156 16.73 8.00 -7.93
N ARG A 157 15.63 7.25 -8.01
CA ARG A 157 14.84 7.07 -9.23
C ARG A 157 13.96 8.27 -9.55
N LEU A 158 13.42 8.95 -8.53
CA LEU A 158 12.48 10.06 -8.69
C LEU A 158 13.15 11.44 -8.81
N ARG A 159 14.46 11.55 -8.53
CA ARG A 159 15.17 12.83 -8.48
C ARG A 159 15.04 13.59 -9.80
N GLY A 160 14.51 14.80 -9.73
CA GLY A 160 14.29 15.67 -10.90
C GLY A 160 12.95 15.47 -11.61
N ALA A 161 12.13 14.52 -11.16
CA ALA A 161 10.75 14.32 -11.60
C ALA A 161 9.71 14.65 -10.51
N VAL A 162 10.15 14.78 -9.25
CA VAL A 162 9.30 15.07 -8.10
C VAL A 162 9.96 16.06 -7.16
N THR A 163 9.13 16.75 -6.37
CA THR A 163 9.53 17.59 -5.25
C THR A 163 9.07 16.96 -3.93
N VAL A 164 9.97 16.83 -2.95
CA VAL A 164 9.62 16.33 -1.61
C VAL A 164 8.79 17.39 -0.88
N PHE A 165 7.59 17.01 -0.44
CA PHE A 165 6.71 17.86 0.35
C PHE A 165 6.91 17.61 1.85
N ASP A 166 6.90 16.35 2.27
CA ASP A 166 7.12 15.97 3.67
C ASP A 166 7.93 14.66 3.74
N GLU A 167 8.82 14.57 4.74
CA GLU A 167 9.58 13.37 5.05
C GLU A 167 9.66 13.25 6.58
N VAL A 168 9.11 12.17 7.12
CA VAL A 168 9.09 11.91 8.57
C VAL A 168 9.64 10.53 8.87
N GLN A 169 10.62 10.47 9.77
CA GLN A 169 11.16 9.23 10.31
C GLN A 169 10.50 8.94 11.66
N GLY A 170 9.60 7.97 11.66
CA GLY A 170 8.85 7.53 12.82
C GLY A 170 9.60 6.44 13.61
N PHE A 171 9.39 6.41 14.91
CA PHE A 171 9.93 5.37 15.79
C PHE A 171 8.85 4.86 16.75
N LYS A 172 8.85 3.57 17.04
CA LYS A 172 8.07 3.02 18.16
C LYS A 172 8.59 3.59 19.48
N TYR A 173 7.70 4.07 20.33
CA TYR A 173 8.06 4.58 21.66
C TYR A 173 7.59 3.62 22.75
N PHE A 174 8.56 3.11 23.53
CA PHE A 174 8.33 2.13 24.61
C PHE A 174 7.41 0.96 24.22
N ASP A 175 6.34 0.74 24.97
CA ASP A 175 5.34 -0.32 24.88
C ASP A 175 4.15 0.07 23.97
N GLU A 176 4.45 0.50 22.74
CA GLU A 176 3.47 0.99 21.74
C GLU A 176 2.77 2.30 22.16
N ARG A 177 3.53 3.21 22.78
CA ARG A 177 2.99 4.51 23.21
C ARG A 177 3.18 5.59 22.17
N ASP A 178 2.29 6.57 22.19
CA ASP A 178 2.54 7.88 21.60
C ASP A 178 3.40 8.77 22.51
N LEU A 179 3.73 9.99 22.06
CA LEU A 179 4.48 10.95 22.87
C LEU A 179 3.65 11.66 23.94
N LEU A 180 2.32 11.52 23.91
CA LEU A 180 1.43 11.92 25.01
C LEU A 180 1.48 10.91 26.17
N GLY A 181 2.02 9.72 25.91
CA GLY A 181 2.29 8.66 26.87
C GLY A 181 1.15 7.65 27.01
N PHE A 182 0.23 7.60 26.05
CA PHE A 182 -0.85 6.59 25.97
C PHE A 182 -0.47 5.52 24.96
N VAL A 183 -0.95 4.29 25.17
CA VAL A 183 -0.80 3.24 24.16
C VAL A 183 -1.62 3.64 22.94
N ASP A 184 -1.05 3.49 21.75
CA ASP A 184 -1.68 3.87 20.49
C ASP A 184 -1.82 2.65 19.57
N GLY A 185 -3.03 2.43 19.05
CA GLY A 185 -3.39 1.30 18.20
C GLY A 185 -4.16 0.17 18.90
N THR A 186 -4.54 0.32 20.18
CA THR A 186 -5.19 -0.75 20.98
C THR A 186 -6.48 -1.29 20.35
N GLU A 187 -7.34 -0.41 19.84
CA GLU A 187 -8.63 -0.76 19.23
C GLU A 187 -8.56 -0.92 17.70
N ASN A 188 -7.36 -1.10 17.13
CA ASN A 188 -7.27 -1.46 15.71
C ASN A 188 -7.97 -2.82 15.48
N PRO A 189 -8.80 -2.95 14.42
CA PRO A 189 -9.37 -4.24 14.08
C PRO A 189 -8.26 -5.22 13.70
N THR A 190 -8.53 -6.51 13.90
CA THR A 190 -7.57 -7.58 13.60
C THR A 190 -8.21 -8.68 12.77
N GLY A 191 -7.38 -9.49 12.10
CA GLY A 191 -7.88 -10.61 11.30
C GLY A 191 -8.85 -10.16 10.20
N ARG A 192 -10.02 -10.80 10.15
CA ARG A 192 -11.02 -10.54 9.11
C ARG A 192 -11.60 -9.12 9.20
N ASP A 193 -11.87 -8.65 10.41
CA ASP A 193 -12.43 -7.31 10.62
C ASP A 193 -11.48 -6.25 10.08
N ALA A 194 -10.16 -6.45 10.20
CA ALA A 194 -9.17 -5.56 9.62
C ALA A 194 -9.21 -5.58 8.09
N CYS A 195 -9.30 -6.78 7.48
CA CYS A 195 -9.45 -6.92 6.03
C CYS A 195 -10.69 -6.19 5.52
N ASP A 196 -11.83 -6.43 6.15
CA ASP A 196 -13.13 -5.87 5.77
C ASP A 196 -13.15 -4.34 5.97
N ALA A 197 -12.47 -3.83 7.01
CA ALA A 197 -12.37 -2.40 7.29
C ALA A 197 -11.46 -1.62 6.32
N VAL A 198 -10.41 -2.23 5.77
CA VAL A 198 -9.41 -1.49 4.96
C VAL A 198 -9.41 -1.78 3.48
N THR A 199 -9.94 -2.94 3.06
CA THR A 199 -9.77 -3.42 1.69
C THR A 199 -11.04 -3.19 0.89
N VAL A 200 -10.94 -2.40 -0.18
CA VAL A 200 -12.02 -2.21 -1.16
C VAL A 200 -12.45 -3.59 -1.69
N GLY A 201 -13.76 -3.83 -1.71
CA GLY A 201 -14.32 -5.10 -2.20
C GLY A 201 -14.38 -6.24 -1.17
N ALA A 202 -13.72 -6.12 0.01
CA ALA A 202 -13.65 -7.23 0.97
C ALA A 202 -14.98 -7.50 1.70
N ALA A 203 -15.63 -6.43 2.19
CA ALA A 203 -16.93 -6.52 2.86
C ALA A 203 -18.10 -6.55 1.87
N ASP A 204 -17.94 -5.85 0.74
CA ASP A 204 -18.94 -5.72 -0.33
C ASP A 204 -18.23 -5.84 -1.69
N PRO A 205 -18.32 -7.01 -2.38
CA PRO A 205 -17.67 -7.22 -3.67
C PRO A 205 -18.16 -6.32 -4.80
N ASP A 206 -19.31 -5.66 -4.65
CA ASP A 206 -19.86 -4.74 -5.64
C ASP A 206 -19.44 -3.27 -5.36
N GLN A 207 -18.63 -3.02 -4.32
CA GLN A 207 -18.25 -1.66 -3.89
C GLN A 207 -17.54 -0.86 -4.99
N ASP A 208 -16.43 -1.39 -5.51
CA ASP A 208 -15.65 -0.77 -6.59
C ASP A 208 -14.77 -1.82 -7.30
N PRO A 209 -15.36 -2.69 -8.16
CA PRO A 209 -14.67 -3.87 -8.69
C PRO A 209 -13.39 -3.60 -9.48
N ASP A 210 -13.27 -2.41 -10.09
CA ASP A 210 -12.07 -1.99 -10.83
C ASP A 210 -10.87 -1.74 -9.90
N PHE A 211 -11.12 -1.59 -8.59
CA PHE A 211 -10.17 -1.19 -7.57
C PHE A 211 -10.16 -2.11 -6.34
N ASP A 212 -10.73 -3.31 -6.47
CA ASP A 212 -10.67 -4.39 -5.48
C ASP A 212 -9.24 -4.64 -5.00
N GLY A 213 -9.09 -4.88 -3.70
CA GLY A 213 -7.77 -5.06 -3.07
C GLY A 213 -7.02 -3.76 -2.77
N GLY A 214 -7.54 -2.60 -3.18
CA GLY A 214 -7.03 -1.29 -2.80
C GLY A 214 -7.51 -0.82 -1.43
N SER A 215 -7.04 0.36 -1.00
CA SER A 215 -7.39 0.99 0.28
C SER A 215 -7.26 2.52 0.18
N TYR A 216 -8.12 3.26 0.86
CA TYR A 216 -7.96 4.69 1.05
C TYR A 216 -7.08 4.96 2.25
N VAL A 217 -6.20 5.96 2.15
CA VAL A 217 -5.30 6.34 3.24
C VAL A 217 -5.31 7.85 3.45
N ILE A 218 -5.56 8.26 4.69
CA ILE A 218 -5.43 9.65 5.13
C ILE A 218 -4.24 9.76 6.07
N VAL A 219 -3.44 10.80 5.88
CA VAL A 219 -2.28 11.12 6.73
C VAL A 219 -2.37 12.54 7.25
N GLN A 220 -1.91 12.73 8.50
CA GLN A 220 -1.78 14.04 9.13
C GLN A 220 -0.57 14.05 10.05
N LYS A 221 0.30 15.06 9.90
CA LYS A 221 1.41 15.30 10.82
C LYS A 221 0.93 16.18 11.97
N TYR A 222 0.94 15.66 13.20
CA TYR A 222 0.59 16.41 14.39
C TYR A 222 1.83 16.83 15.18
N ILE A 223 1.86 18.09 15.61
CA ILE A 223 2.87 18.63 16.54
C ILE A 223 2.21 18.89 17.90
N HIS A 224 2.84 18.40 18.96
CA HIS A 224 2.30 18.39 20.31
C HIS A 224 2.89 19.49 21.19
N ASP A 225 2.04 20.20 21.92
CA ASP A 225 2.44 21.02 23.07
C ASP A 225 2.58 20.13 24.32
N LEU A 226 3.72 19.44 24.42
CA LEU A 226 4.01 18.56 25.55
C LEU A 226 4.13 19.33 26.88
N ALA A 227 4.42 20.63 26.87
CA ALA A 227 4.46 21.41 28.10
C ALA A 227 3.06 21.62 28.66
N ALA A 228 2.11 22.03 27.81
CA ALA A 228 0.70 22.12 28.18
C ALA A 228 0.12 20.76 28.59
N TRP A 229 0.44 19.70 27.83
CA TRP A 229 -0.03 18.36 28.12
C TRP A 229 0.45 17.85 29.49
N ASN A 230 1.75 17.96 29.77
CA ASN A 230 2.34 17.46 31.02
C ASN A 230 1.98 18.31 32.25
N ALA A 231 1.42 19.51 32.06
CA ALA A 231 0.87 20.31 33.15
C ALA A 231 -0.50 19.81 33.64
N LEU A 232 -1.20 19.00 32.82
CA LEU A 232 -2.48 18.40 33.20
C LEU A 232 -2.26 17.26 34.22
N PRO A 233 -3.13 17.12 35.23
CA PRO A 233 -3.22 15.90 36.04
C PRO A 233 -3.47 14.68 35.14
N VAL A 234 -2.98 13.51 35.55
CA VAL A 234 -3.14 12.26 34.77
C VAL A 234 -4.61 11.99 34.48
N GLU A 235 -5.50 12.18 35.46
CA GLU A 235 -6.93 11.97 35.32
C GLU A 235 -7.56 12.90 34.26
N ALA A 236 -7.02 14.11 34.07
CA ALA A 236 -7.47 15.02 33.03
C ALA A 236 -6.99 14.58 31.64
N GLN A 237 -5.78 14.03 31.55
CA GLN A 237 -5.27 13.41 30.31
C GLN A 237 -6.10 12.18 29.94
N GLU A 238 -6.39 11.31 30.91
CA GLU A 238 -7.22 10.11 30.72
C GLU A 238 -8.64 10.47 30.26
N ARG A 239 -9.22 11.55 30.78
CA ARG A 239 -10.52 12.05 30.32
C ARG A 239 -10.46 12.65 28.91
N ALA A 240 -9.35 13.29 28.53
CA ALA A 240 -9.18 13.80 27.18
C ALA A 240 -9.04 12.66 26.15
N ILE A 241 -8.34 11.58 26.51
CA ILE A 241 -8.16 10.42 25.61
C ILE A 241 -9.38 9.49 25.64
N GLY A 242 -9.94 9.21 26.82
CA GLY A 242 -10.99 8.21 27.01
C GLY A 242 -10.49 6.84 27.52
N ARG A 243 -9.22 6.75 27.95
CA ARG A 243 -8.59 5.53 28.49
C ARG A 243 -7.72 5.84 29.70
N THR A 244 -7.44 4.84 30.53
CA THR A 244 -6.45 4.95 31.61
C THR A 244 -5.03 4.95 31.05
N LYS A 245 -4.15 5.79 31.58
CA LYS A 245 -2.85 6.05 30.95
C LYS A 245 -1.88 4.88 31.06
N LEU A 246 -1.78 4.28 32.24
CA LEU A 246 -0.81 3.22 32.49
C LEU A 246 -1.31 1.87 32.00
N GLN A 247 -2.55 1.50 32.37
CA GLN A 247 -3.13 0.19 32.08
C GLN A 247 -3.81 0.10 30.71
N ASP A 248 -4.02 1.23 30.03
CA ASP A 248 -4.67 1.28 28.72
C ASP A 248 -6.08 0.64 28.71
N ILE A 249 -6.80 0.78 29.82
CA ILE A 249 -8.19 0.33 29.95
C ILE A 249 -9.11 1.47 29.53
N GLU A 250 -10.02 1.19 28.60
CA GLU A 250 -11.06 2.13 28.18
C GLU A 250 -11.92 2.58 29.36
N LEU A 251 -12.25 3.87 29.41
CA LEU A 251 -13.14 4.39 30.43
C LEU A 251 -14.57 3.87 30.21
N PRO A 252 -15.32 3.50 31.27
CA PRO A 252 -16.73 3.15 31.13
C PRO A 252 -17.55 4.31 30.53
N ASP A 253 -18.58 3.99 29.75
CA ASP A 253 -19.40 4.97 29.03
C ASP A 253 -20.07 5.99 29.96
N GLU A 254 -20.38 5.63 31.21
CA GLU A 254 -21.00 6.54 32.17
C GLU A 254 -20.04 7.64 32.66
N VAL A 255 -18.73 7.44 32.51
CA VAL A 255 -17.70 8.38 32.96
C VAL A 255 -16.87 8.96 31.82
N LYS A 256 -16.86 8.31 30.64
CA LYS A 256 -16.16 8.74 29.44
C LYS A 256 -16.77 10.05 28.92
N PRO A 257 -16.01 11.15 28.84
CA PRO A 257 -16.53 12.39 28.27
C PRO A 257 -16.91 12.23 26.80
N GLY A 258 -18.00 12.86 26.39
CA GLY A 258 -18.44 12.84 24.97
C GLY A 258 -17.47 13.58 24.04
N ASP A 259 -16.63 14.46 24.57
CA ASP A 259 -15.56 15.19 23.86
C ASP A 259 -14.18 14.52 23.99
N SER A 260 -14.12 13.28 24.51
CA SER A 260 -12.88 12.49 24.53
C SER A 260 -12.53 11.95 23.14
N HIS A 261 -11.24 11.72 22.90
CA HIS A 261 -10.74 11.19 21.64
C HIS A 261 -11.42 9.87 21.25
N VAL A 262 -11.48 8.90 22.17
CA VAL A 262 -12.19 7.62 21.92
C VAL A 262 -13.65 7.86 21.55
N ALA A 263 -14.39 8.69 22.31
CA ALA A 263 -15.82 8.90 22.04
C ALA A 263 -16.08 9.51 20.65
N LEU A 264 -15.27 10.48 20.23
CA LEU A 264 -15.46 11.15 18.93
C LEU A 264 -14.94 10.34 17.74
N THR A 265 -14.00 9.42 17.98
CA THR A 265 -13.46 8.53 16.94
C THR A 265 -14.19 7.20 16.84
N THR A 266 -15.10 6.85 17.76
CA THR A 266 -15.99 5.70 17.59
C THR A 266 -17.13 6.04 16.63
N ILE A 267 -17.17 5.39 15.46
CA ILE A 267 -18.22 5.57 14.45
C ILE A 267 -19.13 4.36 14.46
N THR A 268 -20.43 4.58 14.68
CA THR A 268 -21.44 3.52 14.70
C THR A 268 -22.58 3.87 13.76
N ASP A 269 -22.90 2.95 12.86
CA ASP A 269 -24.02 3.08 11.93
C ASP A 269 -25.37 2.93 12.65
N PRO A 270 -26.49 3.37 12.04
CA PRO A 270 -27.82 3.26 12.63
C PRO A 270 -28.26 1.83 13.00
N ASP A 271 -27.67 0.82 12.36
CA ASP A 271 -27.93 -0.60 12.64
C ASP A 271 -27.07 -1.16 13.79
N GLY A 272 -26.19 -0.34 14.38
CA GLY A 272 -25.29 -0.69 15.47
C GLY A 272 -23.93 -1.22 15.00
N THR A 273 -23.66 -1.28 13.70
CA THR A 273 -22.36 -1.71 13.17
C THR A 273 -21.30 -0.64 13.41
N GLU A 274 -20.17 -1.02 14.01
CA GLU A 274 -19.03 -0.11 14.16
C GLU A 274 -18.26 -0.02 12.84
N ARG A 275 -17.97 1.21 12.39
CA ARG A 275 -17.15 1.50 11.22
C ARG A 275 -15.74 1.80 11.68
N GLN A 276 -14.81 0.95 11.28
CA GLN A 276 -13.43 0.97 11.78
C GLN A 276 -12.44 1.38 10.71
N ILE A 277 -11.26 1.78 11.15
CA ILE A 277 -10.08 2.04 10.33
C ILE A 277 -8.90 1.29 10.95
N VAL A 278 -7.84 1.04 10.17
CA VAL A 278 -6.57 0.56 10.73
C VAL A 278 -5.59 1.71 10.77
N ARG A 279 -5.06 2.00 11.97
CA ARG A 279 -4.08 3.06 12.21
C ARG A 279 -2.70 2.48 12.38
N ASP A 280 -1.69 3.23 11.93
CA ASP A 280 -0.27 2.89 12.11
C ASP A 280 0.51 4.14 12.53
N ASN A 281 -0.03 4.80 13.56
CA ASN A 281 0.51 6.05 14.07
C ASN A 281 1.94 5.86 14.57
N MET A 282 2.83 6.79 14.21
CA MET A 282 4.22 6.74 14.65
C MET A 282 4.66 8.03 15.34
N PRO A 283 5.22 7.94 16.56
CA PRO A 283 5.99 9.02 17.16
C PRO A 283 7.10 9.52 16.26
N PHE A 284 7.31 10.83 16.21
CA PHE A 284 8.48 11.45 15.62
C PHE A 284 8.89 12.70 16.40
N GLY A 285 10.10 13.20 16.17
CA GLY A 285 10.48 14.47 16.76
C GLY A 285 11.95 14.83 16.64
N ALA A 286 12.25 16.05 17.05
CA ALA A 286 13.59 16.59 17.17
C ALA A 286 13.71 17.30 18.53
N PRO A 287 14.13 16.60 19.60
CA PRO A 287 14.18 17.16 20.95
C PRO A 287 15.03 18.44 21.06
N GLY A 288 16.10 18.55 20.28
CA GLY A 288 16.93 19.77 20.21
C GLY A 288 16.22 21.00 19.63
N ARG A 289 15.09 20.81 18.95
CA ARG A 289 14.20 21.87 18.43
C ARG A 289 12.90 21.99 19.22
N GLY A 290 12.70 21.15 20.25
CA GLY A 290 11.45 21.07 21.00
C GLY A 290 10.28 20.52 20.17
N GLU A 291 10.56 19.79 19.09
CA GLU A 291 9.53 19.23 18.21
C GLU A 291 9.22 17.79 18.63
N PHE A 292 7.96 17.54 18.98
CA PHE A 292 7.45 16.24 19.38
C PHE A 292 6.10 16.06 18.70
N GLY A 293 5.90 14.94 18.01
CA GLY A 293 4.70 14.74 17.22
C GLY A 293 4.28 13.29 17.08
N THR A 294 3.07 13.14 16.56
CA THR A 294 2.52 11.88 16.08
C THR A 294 2.26 12.04 14.60
N TYR A 295 2.79 11.14 13.78
CA TYR A 295 2.40 11.02 12.39
C TYR A 295 1.19 10.10 12.33
N PHE A 296 0.01 10.68 12.13
CA PHE A 296 -1.23 9.93 11.95
C PHE A 296 -1.28 9.35 10.54
N ILE A 297 -1.66 8.08 10.46
CA ILE A 297 -2.02 7.40 9.22
C ILE A 297 -3.18 6.46 9.49
N GLY A 298 -4.24 6.56 8.70
CA GLY A 298 -5.44 5.74 8.81
C GLY A 298 -5.82 5.14 7.46
N TYR A 299 -5.94 3.82 7.40
CA TYR A 299 -6.39 3.06 6.26
C TYR A 299 -7.85 2.63 6.41
N SER A 300 -8.62 2.71 5.32
CA SER A 300 -10.02 2.29 5.28
C SER A 300 -10.46 1.88 3.87
N SER A 301 -11.49 1.03 3.76
CA SER A 301 -12.09 0.63 2.49
C SER A 301 -12.92 1.76 1.85
N SER A 302 -13.27 2.79 2.65
CA SER A 302 -13.91 4.03 2.18
C SER A 302 -13.36 5.20 3.01
N PRO A 303 -13.00 6.34 2.38
CA PRO A 303 -12.46 7.49 3.10
C PRO A 303 -13.50 8.12 4.04
N SER A 304 -14.79 7.89 3.77
CA SER A 304 -15.91 8.46 4.54
C SER A 304 -15.84 8.17 6.04
N VAL A 305 -15.31 6.99 6.43
CA VAL A 305 -15.16 6.61 7.85
C VAL A 305 -14.16 7.54 8.54
N THR A 306 -12.98 7.71 7.95
CA THR A 306 -11.93 8.58 8.49
C THR A 306 -12.34 10.06 8.42
N GLU A 307 -13.02 10.46 7.35
CA GLU A 307 -13.54 11.84 7.22
C GLU A 307 -14.58 12.17 8.29
N LEU A 308 -15.47 11.24 8.63
CA LEU A 308 -16.44 11.42 9.70
C LEU A 308 -15.76 11.49 11.08
N MET A 309 -14.73 10.66 11.33
CA MET A 309 -13.91 10.79 12.53
C MET A 309 -13.28 12.20 12.63
N LEU A 310 -12.71 12.71 11.53
CA LEU A 310 -12.12 14.05 11.49
C LEU A 310 -13.17 15.15 11.68
N GLU A 311 -14.35 15.03 11.07
CA GLU A 311 -15.44 15.98 11.27
C GLU A 311 -15.84 16.05 12.74
N ARG A 312 -16.06 14.89 13.38
CA ARG A 312 -16.35 14.82 14.82
C ARG A 312 -15.23 15.38 15.68
N MET A 313 -13.98 15.10 15.35
CA MET A 313 -12.84 15.61 16.13
C MET A 313 -12.71 17.13 16.05
N PHE A 314 -12.75 17.70 14.84
CA PHE A 314 -12.46 19.12 14.64
C PHE A 314 -13.70 20.01 14.84
N VAL A 315 -14.88 19.60 14.37
CA VAL A 315 -16.14 20.35 14.51
C VAL A 315 -16.82 20.07 15.85
N GLY A 316 -16.75 18.83 16.33
CA GLY A 316 -17.44 18.34 17.54
C GLY A 316 -18.79 17.67 17.24
N ASP A 317 -19.18 16.74 18.10
CA ASP A 317 -20.51 16.09 18.07
C ASP A 317 -21.15 16.13 19.48
N PRO A 318 -22.09 17.06 19.75
CA PRO A 318 -22.62 18.08 18.84
C PRO A 318 -21.58 19.19 18.53
N PRO A 319 -21.82 20.02 17.48
CA PRO A 319 -20.89 21.07 17.08
C PRO A 319 -20.44 21.97 18.25
N GLY A 320 -19.12 22.15 18.38
CA GLY A 320 -18.48 22.88 19.48
C GLY A 320 -17.93 21.99 20.59
N ALA A 321 -18.33 20.72 20.68
CA ALA A 321 -17.73 19.71 21.56
C ALA A 321 -16.58 18.99 20.83
N HIS A 322 -15.55 19.75 20.43
CA HIS A 322 -14.40 19.22 19.69
C HIS A 322 -13.53 18.31 20.56
N ASP A 323 -12.71 17.49 19.92
CA ASP A 323 -11.81 16.55 20.59
C ASP A 323 -10.74 17.25 21.41
N ARG A 324 -10.72 16.93 22.71
CA ARG A 324 -9.79 17.47 23.69
C ARG A 324 -8.32 17.20 23.34
N ILE A 325 -7.99 16.18 22.55
CA ILE A 325 -6.60 15.93 22.11
C ILE A 325 -6.06 17.07 21.24
N LEU A 326 -6.93 17.75 20.48
CA LEU A 326 -6.56 18.85 19.57
C LEU A 326 -6.14 20.12 20.35
N ASP A 327 -6.51 20.24 21.62
CA ASP A 327 -6.06 21.35 22.47
C ASP A 327 -4.55 21.33 22.72
N VAL A 328 -3.90 20.19 22.51
CA VAL A 328 -2.44 20.03 22.63
C VAL A 328 -1.79 19.49 21.36
N SER A 329 -2.56 19.20 20.30
CA SER A 329 -2.06 18.54 19.08
C SER A 329 -2.51 19.32 17.85
N THR A 330 -1.56 19.90 17.12
CA THR A 330 -1.87 20.72 15.92
C THR A 330 -1.54 19.96 14.65
N ALA A 331 -2.52 19.72 13.78
CA ALA A 331 -2.31 19.18 12.44
C ALA A 331 -1.62 20.23 11.56
N VAL A 332 -0.41 19.92 11.07
CA VAL A 332 0.34 20.80 10.16
C VAL A 332 0.33 20.30 8.70
N THR A 333 -0.17 19.08 8.47
CA THR A 333 -0.43 18.51 7.14
C THR A 333 -1.75 17.74 7.13
N GLY A 334 -2.31 17.53 5.95
CA GLY A 334 -3.48 16.69 5.71
C GLY A 334 -3.60 16.32 4.24
N SER A 335 -3.54 15.02 3.94
CA SER A 335 -3.58 14.50 2.57
C SER A 335 -4.33 13.16 2.51
N LEU A 336 -5.02 12.92 1.40
CA LEU A 336 -5.78 11.70 1.12
C LEU A 336 -5.22 11.07 -0.16
N PHE A 337 -4.93 9.78 -0.10
CA PHE A 337 -4.43 8.98 -1.21
C PHE A 337 -5.24 7.69 -1.35
N PHE A 338 -5.11 7.06 -2.52
CA PHE A 338 -5.53 5.69 -2.74
C PHE A 338 -4.31 4.78 -2.89
N ALA A 339 -4.20 3.75 -2.07
CA ALA A 339 -3.24 2.67 -2.20
C ALA A 339 -3.87 1.55 -3.06
N PRO A 340 -3.56 1.44 -4.35
CA PRO A 340 -4.14 0.40 -5.20
C PRO A 340 -3.63 -1.00 -4.83
N SER A 341 -4.18 -2.05 -5.43
CA SER A 341 -3.67 -3.41 -5.27
C SER A 341 -2.21 -3.52 -5.75
N ALA A 342 -1.50 -4.54 -5.28
CA ALA A 342 -0.15 -4.82 -5.75
C ALA A 342 -0.14 -5.14 -7.25
N ASP A 343 -1.16 -5.86 -7.75
CA ASP A 343 -1.32 -6.17 -9.17
C ASP A 343 -1.45 -4.90 -10.02
N PHE A 344 -2.19 -3.89 -9.56
CA PHE A 344 -2.32 -2.60 -10.24
C PHE A 344 -0.97 -1.86 -10.32
N LEU A 345 -0.15 -1.91 -9.27
CA LEU A 345 1.18 -1.28 -9.32
C LEU A 345 2.14 -2.02 -10.24
N ASP A 346 2.10 -3.36 -10.25
CA ASP A 346 2.95 -4.19 -11.10
C ASP A 346 2.61 -4.04 -12.59
N ASP A 347 1.33 -3.85 -12.95
CA ASP A 347 0.86 -3.60 -14.33
C ASP A 347 -0.14 -2.44 -14.40
N PRO A 348 0.33 -1.18 -14.29
CA PRO A 348 -0.57 -0.02 -14.21
C PRO A 348 -1.24 0.28 -15.55
N PRO A 349 -2.49 0.79 -15.56
CA PRO A 349 -3.17 1.24 -16.77
C PRO A 349 -2.31 2.19 -17.61
N PRO A 350 -2.48 2.27 -18.95
CA PRO A 350 -1.64 3.11 -19.80
C PRO A 350 -1.71 4.60 -19.40
N PRO A 351 -0.71 5.42 -19.78
CA PRO A 351 -0.77 6.86 -19.51
C PRO A 351 -1.92 7.55 -20.28
N PRO A 352 -2.43 8.69 -19.78
CA PRO A 352 -3.46 9.47 -20.45
C PRO A 352 -3.06 9.85 -21.88
N GLY A 353 -4.02 9.86 -22.81
CA GLY A 353 -3.83 10.37 -24.16
C GLY A 353 -3.13 9.43 -25.16
N ARG A 354 -2.74 8.22 -24.76
CA ARG A 354 -2.39 7.16 -25.72
C ARG A 354 -3.67 6.49 -26.22
N LEU A 355 -4.28 7.04 -27.27
CA LEU A 355 -5.30 6.31 -28.04
C LEU A 355 -4.73 4.93 -28.40
N GLU A 356 -5.48 3.86 -28.14
CA GLU A 356 -5.14 2.53 -28.61
C GLU A 356 -5.10 2.50 -30.14
N THR A 357 -3.94 2.81 -30.73
CA THR A 357 -3.67 2.42 -32.10
C THR A 357 -3.26 0.96 -32.09
N GLY A 358 -4.25 0.07 -32.15
CA GLY A 358 -4.02 -1.27 -32.71
C GLY A 358 -4.72 -2.44 -32.04
N ARG A 359 -6.02 -2.61 -32.32
CA ARG A 359 -6.57 -3.96 -32.50
C ARG A 359 -7.75 -4.04 -33.47
N THR A 360 -7.54 -3.57 -34.70
CA THR A 360 -8.25 -4.07 -35.89
C THR A 360 -7.31 -4.02 -37.10
N ALA A 361 -6.27 -4.86 -37.09
CA ALA A 361 -5.69 -5.33 -38.34
C ALA A 361 -6.53 -6.53 -38.80
N GLU A 362 -7.68 -6.22 -39.38
CA GLU A 362 -8.42 -7.15 -40.21
C GLU A 362 -7.47 -7.61 -41.33
N THR A 363 -7.21 -8.91 -41.39
CA THR A 363 -6.39 -9.56 -42.40
C THR A 363 -6.93 -9.26 -43.80
N ALA A 364 -6.37 -8.23 -44.44
CA ALA A 364 -6.53 -8.02 -45.87
C ALA A 364 -5.76 -9.13 -46.60
N VAL A 365 -6.50 -10.09 -47.14
CA VAL A 365 -6.01 -11.14 -48.04
C VAL A 365 -5.48 -10.46 -49.30
N ALA A 366 -4.16 -10.40 -49.45
CA ALA A 366 -3.52 -10.03 -50.70
C ALA A 366 -3.59 -11.22 -51.66
N ALA A 367 -4.22 -11.01 -52.82
CA ALA A 367 -4.31 -11.98 -53.89
C ALA A 367 -2.93 -12.29 -54.49
N GLU A 368 -2.62 -13.58 -54.66
CA GLU A 368 -1.44 -14.09 -55.37
C GLU A 368 -1.54 -13.81 -56.88
N PRO A 369 -0.44 -13.43 -57.55
CA PRO A 369 -0.30 -13.53 -59.00
C PRO A 369 0.19 -14.94 -59.42
N PRO A 370 -0.11 -15.40 -60.65
CA PRO A 370 0.02 -16.80 -61.03
C PRO A 370 1.44 -17.24 -61.44
N ASP A 371 1.67 -18.54 -61.26
CA ASP A 371 2.88 -19.36 -61.50
C ASP A 371 3.60 -19.16 -62.84
N GLU A 372 4.94 -19.15 -62.78
CA GLU A 372 5.86 -19.45 -63.90
C GLU A 372 6.76 -20.66 -63.53
N PRO A 373 7.13 -21.53 -64.49
CA PRO A 373 7.63 -22.89 -64.23
C PRO A 373 9.13 -22.98 -63.91
N PRO A 374 9.63 -24.11 -63.37
CA PRO A 374 10.87 -24.16 -62.62
C PRO A 374 12.11 -24.21 -63.53
N ARG A 375 13.18 -23.52 -63.11
CA ARG A 375 14.53 -23.68 -63.66
C ARG A 375 15.46 -24.34 -62.66
N THR A 376 16.11 -25.40 -63.12
CA THR A 376 17.05 -26.27 -62.43
C THR A 376 18.47 -25.69 -62.36
N SER A 377 19.18 -26.04 -61.27
CA SER A 377 20.66 -26.10 -61.09
C SER A 377 21.44 -24.78 -61.26
N ASP A 378 22.52 -24.50 -60.53
CA ASP A 378 23.58 -25.38 -60.04
C ASP A 378 24.31 -24.74 -58.85
N GLY A 379 24.85 -25.57 -57.97
CA GLY A 379 25.64 -25.14 -56.81
C GLY A 379 27.01 -24.57 -57.21
N SER A 380 27.41 -23.48 -56.56
CA SER A 380 28.81 -23.04 -56.51
C SER A 380 29.02 -22.09 -55.33
N LEU A 381 29.62 -22.62 -54.28
CA LEU A 381 30.27 -21.86 -53.21
C LEU A 381 31.54 -21.21 -53.79
N ALA A 382 31.61 -19.88 -53.80
CA ALA A 382 32.83 -19.15 -54.14
C ALA A 382 33.51 -18.65 -52.85
N ILE A 383 34.57 -19.36 -52.46
CA ILE A 383 35.58 -18.99 -51.46
C ILE A 383 36.80 -18.42 -52.21
N GLY A 384 37.46 -17.40 -51.65
CA GLY A 384 38.77 -16.85 -52.05
C GLY A 384 38.67 -15.44 -52.67
N ASP A 385 39.46 -14.43 -52.35
CA ASP A 385 40.84 -14.42 -51.88
C ASP A 385 41.21 -13.15 -51.07
N LEU A 386 42.16 -13.32 -50.14
CA LEU A 386 42.97 -12.26 -49.51
C LEU A 386 43.95 -11.62 -50.52
N LYS A 387 44.19 -10.30 -50.45
CA LYS A 387 45.51 -9.74 -50.06
C LYS A 387 45.65 -8.20 -50.10
N HIS A 388 46.36 -7.74 -49.07
CA HIS A 388 47.33 -6.63 -48.97
C HIS A 388 46.90 -5.16 -48.74
N LEU A 389 47.12 -4.75 -47.48
CA LEU A 389 47.89 -3.59 -46.99
C LEU A 389 48.08 -2.39 -47.93
N LYS A 390 47.75 -1.19 -47.40
CA LYS A 390 48.74 -0.15 -47.09
C LYS A 390 48.19 0.93 -46.15
N ARG A 391 49.00 1.23 -45.13
CA ARG A 391 48.96 2.42 -44.25
C ARG A 391 49.19 3.70 -45.07
N SER A 392 48.52 4.79 -44.71
CA SER A 392 49.12 6.13 -44.56
C SER A 392 48.12 7.16 -44.03
N THR A 393 48.30 7.59 -42.78
CA THR A 393 48.08 8.99 -42.35
C THR A 393 49.22 9.85 -42.93
N PRO A 394 49.03 11.16 -43.22
CA PRO A 394 48.99 12.18 -42.14
C PRO A 394 48.18 13.47 -42.45
N ARG A 395 47.65 14.14 -41.41
CA ARG A 395 48.20 15.36 -40.81
C ARG A 395 47.44 15.73 -39.55
#